data_AF-A0A931EA29-F1
#
_entry.id   AF-A0A931EA29-F1
#
_cell.length_a   1.000
_cell.length_b   1.000
_cell.length_c   1.000
_cell.angle_alpha   90.00
_cell.angle_beta   90.00
_cell.angle_gamma   90.00
#
_symmetry.space_group_name_H-M   'P 1'
#
loop_
_entity.id
_entity.type
_entity.pdbx_description
1 polymer ?
#
loop_
_entity_poly.entity_id
_entity_poly.type
_entity_poly.pdbx_seq_one_letter_code
_entity_poly.pdbx_strand_id
1 'polypeptide(L)'
;MQPMFLNSRGCGLNSGQTAEFRRNGSAMRYGFKHPLDVDLADFVGGLVDVEQREQLEQHLSECLLCRIKLRRLRDAVGEEFAADGSVRSDSEADARVDAWPRFAFPTSRSATVAVDRPEPGQLWAAGDEERILLLVVRQTEDRVLVVPVTFDALSADDETIVVDAALSPFDVSLAVYPMLAVELPQSVLVGLFAEVVAAADVDRLLAGSLPGTSRGEPINGPTDPRLEFRQLLADRIAALEEVNPDPDTGADAPPPRPEHLAQRLAAELRDRRGEACKVHRLGSWEELILAYSKGWSPIARVDEFGTILVVFDTLSGLVNDADFNAAMSVLTRFNASALVVLVTRLSPSAEVFDAASLSYGIGVPSGETSPPSPMLSGLAPADAISKFLDQNSAWSETAWSTRGSASPSDVLATLSHSAASALEEVARQGRRARIASKIAGYESAEHLLHELNDVLRGALSGEAVAERLADLADRNES
;
A
#
# COMPACT_ATOMS: atom_id res chain seq x y z
N MET A 1 -45.45 -70.51 17.14
CA MET A 1 -46.20 -70.46 15.87
C MET A 1 -45.22 -70.20 14.74
N GLN A 2 -45.31 -71.06 13.73
CA GLN A 2 -44.37 -71.33 12.64
C GLN A 2 -44.31 -70.24 11.54
N PRO A 3 -43.35 -70.32 10.58
CA PRO A 3 -42.59 -69.19 10.02
C PRO A 3 -42.83 -68.93 8.52
N MET A 4 -42.19 -67.91 7.95
CA MET A 4 -41.97 -67.77 6.49
C MET A 4 -40.66 -67.00 6.26
N PHE A 5 -39.54 -67.69 6.04
CA PHE A 5 -38.96 -68.12 4.75
C PHE A 5 -38.36 -66.98 3.90
N LEU A 6 -37.03 -66.94 3.93
CA LEU A 6 -36.14 -66.38 2.91
C LEU A 6 -36.40 -67.05 1.55
N ASN A 7 -36.38 -66.26 0.47
CA ASN A 7 -35.91 -66.79 -0.80
C ASN A 7 -35.28 -65.72 -1.70
N SER A 8 -34.30 -66.22 -2.43
CA SER A 8 -33.26 -65.54 -3.17
C SER A 8 -33.53 -65.42 -4.66
N ARG A 9 -32.81 -64.48 -5.31
CA ARG A 9 -32.39 -64.42 -6.73
C ARG A 9 -33.43 -64.06 -7.80
N GLY A 10 -33.05 -63.04 -8.58
CA GLY A 10 -33.58 -62.76 -9.91
C GLY A 10 -32.76 -61.69 -10.61
N CYS A 11 -31.70 -62.08 -11.30
CA CYS A 11 -30.98 -61.25 -12.27
C CYS A 11 -31.94 -60.84 -13.40
N GLY A 12 -32.00 -59.54 -13.69
CA GLY A 12 -32.67 -58.99 -14.88
C GLY A 12 -31.82 -57.86 -15.44
N LEU A 13 -30.86 -58.23 -16.31
CA LEU A 13 -30.20 -57.30 -17.21
C LEU A 13 -31.24 -56.77 -18.19
N ASN A 14 -31.59 -55.48 -18.09
CA ASN A 14 -32.25 -54.77 -19.18
C ASN A 14 -31.29 -53.73 -19.75
N SER A 15 -30.86 -54.05 -20.96
CA SER A 15 -30.09 -53.28 -21.91
C SER A 15 -30.84 -52.05 -22.42
N GLY A 16 -30.09 -50.96 -22.56
CA GLY A 16 -30.17 -50.09 -23.74
C GLY A 16 -31.32 -49.09 -23.81
N GLN A 17 -31.23 -48.01 -23.04
CA GLN A 17 -31.72 -46.71 -23.47
C GLN A 17 -30.62 -45.66 -23.27
N THR A 18 -29.83 -45.46 -24.32
CA THR A 18 -28.97 -44.28 -24.49
C THR A 18 -29.88 -43.08 -24.72
N ALA A 19 -30.28 -42.43 -23.62
CA ALA A 19 -30.81 -41.07 -23.70
C ALA A 19 -29.66 -40.15 -24.12
N GLU A 20 -29.75 -39.63 -25.35
CA GLU A 20 -28.94 -38.50 -25.82
C GLU A 20 -29.25 -37.29 -24.93
N PHE A 21 -28.47 -37.15 -23.86
CA PHE A 21 -28.33 -35.89 -23.14
C PHE A 21 -27.59 -34.91 -24.08
N ARG A 22 -28.34 -34.20 -24.92
CA ARG A 22 -27.87 -32.96 -25.55
C ARG A 22 -27.65 -31.93 -24.45
N ARG A 23 -26.48 -32.00 -23.80
CA ARG A 23 -25.88 -30.86 -23.14
C ARG A 23 -25.52 -29.86 -24.24
N ASN A 24 -26.32 -28.81 -24.38
CA ASN A 24 -25.82 -27.54 -24.91
C ASN A 24 -24.85 -26.96 -23.87
N GLY A 25 -23.69 -27.60 -23.73
CA GLY A 25 -22.54 -27.03 -23.04
C GLY A 25 -21.86 -26.12 -24.04
N SER A 26 -22.18 -24.82 -23.98
CA SER A 26 -21.33 -23.81 -24.58
C SER A 26 -19.90 -24.04 -24.12
N ALA A 27 -19.00 -24.01 -25.09
CA ALA A 27 -17.61 -24.35 -24.96
C ALA A 27 -16.86 -23.38 -24.03
N MET A 28 -16.73 -23.70 -22.75
CA MET A 28 -15.53 -23.33 -21.98
C MET A 28 -14.42 -24.32 -22.35
N ARG A 29 -13.80 -24.11 -23.51
CA ARG A 29 -12.62 -24.88 -23.98
C ARG A 29 -11.50 -23.92 -24.34
N TYR A 30 -10.92 -23.26 -23.35
CA TYR A 30 -9.49 -23.04 -23.18
C TYR A 30 -9.32 -22.78 -21.69
N GLY A 31 -8.53 -23.60 -20.99
CA GLY A 31 -8.15 -23.30 -19.62
C GLY A 31 -7.27 -22.07 -19.65
N PHE A 32 -7.87 -20.88 -19.57
CA PHE A 32 -7.15 -19.63 -19.42
C PHE A 32 -6.35 -19.73 -18.14
N LYS A 33 -5.07 -20.05 -18.27
CA LYS A 33 -4.13 -19.90 -17.17
C LYS A 33 -4.00 -18.39 -16.96
N HIS A 34 -4.30 -17.94 -15.76
CA HIS A 34 -3.96 -16.57 -15.38
C HIS A 34 -2.45 -16.35 -15.57
N PRO A 35 -2.04 -15.17 -16.07
CA PRO A 35 -0.64 -14.75 -16.04
C PRO A 35 -0.07 -14.90 -14.64
N LEU A 36 1.22 -15.20 -14.58
CA LEU A 36 1.95 -15.21 -13.31
C LEU A 36 2.08 -13.78 -12.80
N ASP A 37 2.28 -13.63 -11.49
CA ASP A 37 2.45 -12.29 -10.89
C ASP A 37 3.72 -11.59 -11.44
N VAL A 38 4.75 -12.37 -11.81
CA VAL A 38 5.95 -11.86 -12.51
C VAL A 38 5.63 -11.33 -13.90
N ASP A 39 4.73 -11.97 -14.66
CA ASP A 39 4.34 -11.50 -16.00
C ASP A 39 3.60 -10.15 -15.89
N LEU A 40 2.77 -9.98 -14.87
CA LEU A 40 2.10 -8.71 -14.59
C LEU A 40 3.08 -7.63 -14.10
N ALA A 41 4.06 -7.99 -13.28
CA ALA A 41 5.09 -7.06 -12.82
C ALA A 41 5.98 -6.59 -13.97
N ASP A 42 6.41 -7.51 -14.85
CA ASP A 42 7.18 -7.20 -16.06
C ASP A 42 6.35 -6.33 -17.02
N PHE A 43 5.03 -6.56 -17.10
CA PHE A 43 4.12 -5.72 -17.87
C PHE A 43 4.06 -4.29 -17.35
N VAL A 44 3.93 -4.10 -16.03
CA VAL A 44 3.98 -2.77 -15.38
C VAL A 44 5.33 -2.10 -15.63
N GLY A 45 6.44 -2.82 -15.45
CA GLY A 45 7.79 -2.29 -15.70
C GLY A 45 8.12 -2.05 -17.18
N GLY A 46 7.19 -2.31 -18.10
CA GLY A 46 7.42 -2.16 -19.55
C GLY A 46 8.43 -3.15 -20.13
N LEU A 47 8.74 -4.24 -19.41
CA LEU A 47 9.78 -5.23 -19.74
C LEU A 47 9.29 -6.35 -20.67
N VAL A 48 7.98 -6.45 -20.90
CA VAL A 48 7.39 -7.41 -21.85
C VAL A 48 7.59 -6.98 -23.30
N ASP A 49 7.77 -7.96 -24.19
CA ASP A 49 7.78 -7.69 -25.63
C ASP A 49 6.37 -7.35 -26.17
N VAL A 50 6.28 -6.96 -27.44
CA VAL A 50 5.03 -6.52 -28.07
C VAL A 50 3.99 -7.64 -28.12
N GLU A 51 4.41 -8.87 -28.40
CA GLU A 51 3.50 -10.01 -28.51
C GLU A 51 2.93 -10.39 -27.14
N GLN A 52 3.78 -10.45 -26.11
CA GLN A 52 3.36 -10.71 -24.74
C GLN A 52 2.48 -9.58 -24.20
N ARG A 53 2.79 -8.33 -24.54
CA ARG A 53 1.93 -7.17 -24.19
C ARG A 53 0.53 -7.33 -24.77
N GLU A 54 0.38 -7.63 -26.05
CA GLU A 54 -0.92 -7.85 -26.70
C GLU A 54 -1.70 -9.00 -26.04
N GLN A 55 -1.03 -10.11 -25.72
CA GLN A 55 -1.65 -11.24 -25.03
C GLN A 55 -2.12 -10.89 -23.61
N LEU A 56 -1.31 -10.14 -22.86
CA LEU A 56 -1.66 -9.69 -21.52
C LEU A 56 -2.80 -8.68 -21.56
N GLU A 57 -2.79 -7.71 -22.48
CA GLU A 57 -3.88 -6.76 -22.69
C GLU A 57 -5.20 -7.49 -23.01
N GLN A 58 -5.16 -8.47 -23.90
CA GLN A 58 -6.32 -9.31 -24.20
C GLN A 58 -6.82 -10.05 -22.95
N HIS A 59 -5.92 -10.69 -22.18
CA HIS A 59 -6.31 -11.39 -20.95
C HIS A 59 -6.90 -10.44 -19.90
N LEU A 60 -6.27 -9.28 -19.69
CA LEU A 60 -6.71 -8.27 -18.74
C LEU A 60 -8.10 -7.73 -19.12
N SER A 61 -8.43 -7.64 -20.42
CA SER A 61 -9.77 -7.24 -20.85
C SER A 61 -10.89 -8.21 -20.42
N GLU A 62 -10.55 -9.47 -20.15
CA GLU A 62 -11.49 -10.55 -19.81
C GLU A 62 -11.41 -10.98 -18.33
N CYS A 63 -10.31 -10.66 -17.63
CA CYS A 63 -10.04 -11.17 -16.28
C CYS A 63 -9.98 -10.06 -15.21
N LEU A 64 -11.04 -9.96 -14.41
CA LEU A 64 -11.11 -9.04 -13.27
C LEU A 64 -9.98 -9.26 -12.25
N LEU A 65 -9.68 -10.50 -11.88
CA LEU A 65 -8.65 -10.82 -10.89
C LEU A 65 -7.28 -10.26 -11.31
N CYS A 66 -6.89 -10.48 -12.56
CA CYS A 66 -5.60 -10.00 -13.07
C CYS A 66 -5.56 -8.48 -13.19
N ARG A 67 -6.69 -7.81 -13.50
CA ARG A 67 -6.77 -6.33 -13.46
C ARG A 67 -6.58 -5.76 -12.06
N ILE A 68 -7.20 -6.38 -11.05
CA ILE A 68 -7.02 -5.94 -9.65
C ILE A 68 -5.57 -6.13 -9.20
N LYS A 69 -4.95 -7.27 -9.53
CA LYS A 69 -3.52 -7.51 -9.27
C LYS A 69 -2.62 -6.50 -9.96
N LEU A 70 -2.86 -6.23 -11.24
CA LEU A 70 -2.10 -5.25 -12.01
C LEU A 70 -2.18 -3.85 -11.38
N ARG A 71 -3.37 -3.45 -10.93
CA ARG A 71 -3.56 -2.17 -10.22
C ARG A 71 -2.71 -2.10 -8.96
N ARG A 72 -2.80 -3.11 -8.09
CA ARG A 72 -1.97 -3.19 -6.87
C ARG A 72 -0.48 -3.11 -7.15
N LEU A 73 -0.02 -3.71 -8.25
CA LEU A 73 1.38 -3.65 -8.67
C LEU A 73 1.77 -2.23 -9.10
N ARG A 74 0.94 -1.54 -9.88
CA ARG A 74 1.16 -0.13 -10.26
C ARG A 74 1.20 0.79 -9.04
N ASP A 75 0.23 0.63 -8.14
CA ASP A 75 0.15 1.39 -6.89
C ASP A 75 1.41 1.16 -6.03
N ALA A 76 1.90 -0.09 -5.96
CA ALA A 76 3.09 -0.44 -5.19
C ALA A 76 4.40 0.07 -5.80
N VAL A 77 4.49 0.17 -7.12
CA VAL A 77 5.64 0.74 -7.83
C VAL A 77 5.66 2.26 -7.73
N GLY A 78 4.55 2.88 -7.33
CA GLY A 78 4.42 4.33 -7.31
C GLY A 78 4.60 4.90 -8.71
N GLU A 79 4.08 4.21 -9.74
CA GLU A 79 3.93 4.82 -11.06
C GLU A 79 3.03 6.05 -10.87
N GLU A 80 3.66 7.22 -10.67
CA GLU A 80 3.00 8.49 -10.87
C GLU A 80 2.43 8.41 -12.28
N PHE A 81 1.10 8.40 -12.40
CA PHE A 81 0.46 8.63 -13.68
C PHE A 81 1.16 9.85 -14.25
N ALA A 82 1.95 9.67 -15.31
CA ALA A 82 2.68 10.76 -15.90
C ALA A 82 1.61 11.72 -16.41
N ALA A 83 1.24 12.67 -15.55
CA ALA A 83 0.48 13.84 -15.89
C ALA A 83 1.45 14.64 -16.73
N ASP A 84 1.55 14.25 -18.00
CA ASP A 84 2.34 14.94 -18.99
C ASP A 84 1.76 16.36 -19.01
N GLY A 85 2.43 17.25 -18.28
CA GLY A 85 1.91 18.53 -17.76
C GLY A 85 1.64 19.57 -18.84
N SER A 86 1.44 19.14 -20.09
CA SER A 86 0.73 19.93 -21.05
C SER A 86 -0.75 19.98 -20.63
N VAL A 87 -1.08 21.02 -19.87
CA VAL A 87 -2.42 21.63 -19.92
C VAL A 87 -2.62 22.09 -21.37
N ARG A 88 -2.94 21.14 -22.26
CA ARG A 88 -3.60 21.45 -23.51
C ARG A 88 -5.01 21.86 -23.13
N SER A 89 -5.15 23.17 -22.94
CA SER A 89 -6.38 23.90 -23.20
C SER A 89 -6.85 23.52 -24.60
N ASP A 90 -7.61 22.44 -24.71
CA ASP A 90 -8.77 22.25 -25.59
C ASP A 90 -9.21 20.76 -25.57
N SER A 91 -10.33 20.51 -24.89
CA SER A 91 -11.36 19.52 -25.25
C SER A 91 -11.13 18.00 -25.26
N GLU A 92 -9.98 17.43 -24.92
CA GLU A 92 -9.87 15.95 -24.78
C GLU A 92 -9.29 15.56 -23.42
N ALA A 93 -10.16 15.27 -22.45
CA ALA A 93 -9.78 14.60 -21.22
C ALA A 93 -9.57 13.11 -21.54
N ASP A 94 -8.35 12.78 -21.96
CA ASP A 94 -7.91 11.41 -22.20
C ASP A 94 -7.67 10.77 -20.82
N ALA A 95 -8.69 10.11 -20.25
CA ALA A 95 -8.53 9.31 -19.03
C ALA A 95 -7.71 8.06 -19.36
N ARG A 96 -6.38 8.24 -19.44
CA ARG A 96 -5.43 7.16 -19.69
C ARG A 96 -5.29 6.31 -18.43
N VAL A 97 -5.99 5.19 -18.44
CA VAL A 97 -5.64 4.03 -17.63
C VAL A 97 -5.00 3.05 -18.61
N ASP A 98 -3.67 2.95 -18.63
CA ASP A 98 -2.86 2.19 -19.62
C ASP A 98 -3.05 0.65 -19.57
N ALA A 99 -4.18 0.17 -19.05
CA ALA A 99 -4.65 -1.21 -19.18
C ALA A 99 -6.17 -1.33 -19.37
N TRP A 100 -6.91 -0.22 -19.47
CA TRP A 100 -8.31 -0.23 -19.86
C TRP A 100 -8.43 0.00 -21.37
N PRO A 101 -9.50 -0.51 -22.02
CA PRO A 101 -9.76 -0.19 -23.41
C PRO A 101 -9.74 1.33 -23.60
N ARG A 102 -9.09 1.79 -24.68
CA ARG A 102 -9.17 3.19 -25.10
C ARG A 102 -10.61 3.47 -25.50
N PHE A 103 -11.37 4.07 -24.58
CA PHE A 103 -12.69 4.58 -24.89
C PHE A 103 -12.55 5.98 -25.45
N ALA A 104 -13.18 6.25 -26.58
CA ALA A 104 -13.35 7.62 -27.06
C ALA A 104 -14.35 8.29 -26.11
N PHE A 105 -13.84 8.95 -25.08
CA PHE A 105 -14.70 9.69 -24.16
C PHE A 105 -15.32 10.86 -24.91
N PRO A 106 -16.66 11.04 -24.86
CA PRO A 106 -17.26 12.26 -25.34
C PRO A 106 -16.64 13.43 -24.56
N THR A 107 -16.39 14.53 -25.27
CA THR A 107 -15.84 15.79 -24.74
C THR A 107 -16.42 16.08 -23.35
N SER A 108 -15.63 15.89 -22.30
CA SER A 108 -16.06 16.19 -20.93
C SER A 108 -16.36 17.68 -20.86
N ARG A 109 -17.59 18.04 -20.49
CA ARG A 109 -17.89 19.44 -20.22
C ARG A 109 -17.31 19.74 -18.85
N SER A 110 -16.26 20.55 -18.78
CA SER A 110 -15.69 20.99 -17.51
C SER A 110 -16.69 21.90 -16.79
N ALA A 111 -17.66 21.28 -16.12
CA ALA A 111 -18.61 21.96 -15.25
C ALA A 111 -17.88 22.28 -13.94
N THR A 112 -17.62 23.55 -13.68
CA THR A 112 -17.26 24.00 -12.34
C THR A 112 -18.51 23.90 -11.46
N VAL A 113 -18.45 23.20 -10.32
CA VAL A 113 -19.56 23.07 -9.34
C VAL A 113 -20.12 24.43 -8.90
N ALA A 114 -19.32 25.50 -8.99
CA ALA A 114 -19.77 26.87 -8.76
C ALA A 114 -20.84 27.38 -9.75
N VAL A 115 -21.03 26.71 -10.89
CA VAL A 115 -21.95 27.10 -11.97
C VAL A 115 -23.08 26.09 -12.16
N ASP A 116 -22.81 24.79 -12.01
CA ASP A 116 -23.79 23.73 -12.23
C ASP A 116 -24.08 22.96 -10.93
N ARG A 117 -25.34 22.99 -10.50
CA ARG A 117 -25.83 22.25 -9.33
C ARG A 117 -25.99 20.76 -9.71
N PRO A 118 -25.42 19.80 -8.97
CA PRO A 118 -25.53 18.39 -9.32
C PRO A 118 -26.98 17.90 -9.22
N GLU A 119 -27.51 17.35 -10.30
CA GLU A 119 -28.89 16.85 -10.38
C GLU A 119 -28.95 15.32 -10.37
N PRO A 120 -30.03 14.72 -9.82
CA PRO A 120 -30.25 13.28 -9.88
C PRO A 120 -30.19 12.74 -11.33
N GLY A 121 -29.52 11.60 -11.50
CA GLY A 121 -29.33 10.96 -12.81
C GLY A 121 -28.08 11.40 -13.56
N GLN A 122 -27.37 12.41 -13.06
CA GLN A 122 -26.08 12.85 -13.60
C GLN A 122 -24.92 12.00 -13.09
N LEU A 123 -23.95 11.74 -13.98
CA LEU A 123 -22.69 11.10 -13.68
C LEU A 123 -21.58 12.15 -13.54
N TRP A 124 -20.92 12.13 -12.39
CA TRP A 124 -19.86 13.06 -12.03
C TRP A 124 -18.56 12.31 -11.73
N ALA A 125 -17.42 12.93 -11.99
CA ALA A 125 -16.16 12.53 -11.38
C ALA A 125 -15.97 13.23 -10.03
N ALA A 126 -15.37 12.53 -9.08
CA ALA A 126 -14.97 13.05 -7.78
C ALA A 126 -13.54 12.62 -7.42
N GLY A 127 -12.87 13.42 -6.59
CA GLY A 127 -11.44 13.25 -6.24
C GLY A 127 -10.50 14.03 -7.15
N ASP A 128 -9.22 14.09 -6.77
CA ASP A 128 -8.16 14.82 -7.45
C ASP A 128 -7.36 13.94 -8.42
N GLU A 129 -6.48 13.11 -7.89
CA GLU A 129 -5.57 12.19 -8.59
C GLU A 129 -6.30 10.90 -8.94
N GLU A 130 -7.02 10.33 -7.98
CA GLU A 130 -7.74 9.06 -8.11
C GLU A 130 -9.23 9.27 -8.35
N ARG A 131 -9.59 9.71 -9.55
CA ARG A 131 -10.98 10.04 -9.86
C ARG A 131 -11.88 8.80 -9.87
N ILE A 132 -13.00 8.88 -9.15
CA ILE A 132 -14.08 7.90 -9.19
C ILE A 132 -15.32 8.49 -9.86
N LEU A 133 -16.04 7.68 -10.62
CA LEU A 133 -17.32 8.07 -11.21
C LEU A 133 -18.45 7.79 -10.24
N LEU A 134 -19.31 8.78 -10.05
CA LEU A 134 -20.40 8.79 -9.09
C LEU A 134 -21.68 9.20 -9.81
N LEU A 135 -22.71 8.38 -9.70
CA LEU A 135 -24.06 8.74 -10.13
C LEU A 135 -24.74 9.49 -8.98
N VAL A 136 -25.21 10.70 -9.25
CA VAL A 136 -26.02 11.47 -8.31
C VAL A 136 -27.40 10.84 -8.22
N VAL A 137 -27.76 10.39 -7.02
CA VAL A 137 -29.05 9.77 -6.73
C VAL A 137 -30.04 10.80 -6.23
N ARG A 138 -29.59 11.65 -5.30
CA ARG A 138 -30.40 12.69 -4.68
C ARG A 138 -29.50 13.84 -4.28
N GLN A 139 -30.05 15.04 -4.27
CA GLN A 139 -29.37 16.22 -3.77
C GLN A 139 -30.07 16.78 -2.52
N THR A 140 -29.28 17.23 -1.55
CA THR A 140 -29.69 18.09 -0.42
C THR A 140 -29.06 19.48 -0.56
N GLU A 141 -29.13 20.35 0.45
CA GLU A 141 -28.61 21.72 0.32
C GLU A 141 -27.10 21.75 0.00
N ASP A 142 -26.28 21.06 0.79
CA ASP A 142 -24.82 21.04 0.72
C ASP A 142 -24.22 19.66 0.41
N ARG A 143 -25.05 18.61 0.45
CA ARG A 143 -24.63 17.22 0.19
C ARG A 143 -25.36 16.61 -0.99
N VAL A 144 -24.80 15.52 -1.48
CA VAL A 144 -25.36 14.68 -2.55
C VAL A 144 -25.28 13.23 -2.11
N LEU A 145 -26.40 12.51 -2.23
CA LEU A 145 -26.41 11.06 -2.17
C LEU A 145 -25.94 10.55 -3.53
N VAL A 146 -24.89 9.76 -3.54
CA VAL A 146 -24.24 9.25 -4.74
C VAL A 146 -24.01 7.75 -4.63
N VAL A 147 -23.86 7.08 -5.77
CA VAL A 147 -23.46 5.67 -5.87
C VAL A 147 -22.28 5.53 -6.82
N PRO A 148 -21.30 4.66 -6.56
CA PRO A 148 -20.19 4.45 -7.48
C PRO A 148 -20.68 3.83 -8.79
N VAL A 149 -20.00 4.25 -9.86
CA VAL A 149 -20.18 3.72 -11.21
C VAL A 149 -18.83 3.33 -11.78
N THR A 150 -18.77 2.23 -12.50
CA THR A 150 -17.58 1.80 -13.24
C THR A 150 -17.96 1.44 -14.68
N PHE A 151 -17.00 1.53 -15.59
CA PHE A 151 -17.15 0.99 -16.95
C PHE A 151 -16.93 -0.53 -17.03
N ASP A 152 -16.65 -1.16 -15.89
CA ASP A 152 -16.26 -2.56 -15.83
C ASP A 152 -17.46 -3.44 -15.47
N ALA A 153 -18.35 -3.69 -16.43
CA ALA A 153 -19.52 -4.54 -16.22
C ALA A 153 -19.18 -5.97 -15.76
N LEU A 154 -17.95 -6.46 -16.01
CA LEU A 154 -17.50 -7.78 -15.51
C LEU A 154 -17.29 -7.80 -13.99
N SER A 155 -17.12 -6.62 -13.37
CA SER A 155 -17.03 -6.48 -11.92
C SER A 155 -18.39 -6.42 -11.23
N ALA A 156 -19.49 -6.47 -11.99
CA ALA A 156 -20.83 -6.48 -11.44
C ALA A 156 -21.16 -7.82 -10.77
N ASP A 157 -21.77 -7.72 -9.60
CA ASP A 157 -22.36 -8.83 -8.86
C ASP A 157 -23.89 -8.73 -8.81
N ASP A 158 -24.55 -9.64 -8.10
CA ASP A 158 -26.01 -9.71 -8.01
C ASP A 158 -26.65 -8.51 -7.28
N GLU A 159 -25.85 -7.70 -6.58
CA GLU A 159 -26.28 -6.44 -5.96
C GLU A 159 -26.00 -5.21 -6.84
N THR A 160 -25.26 -5.39 -7.93
CA THR A 160 -24.87 -4.36 -8.89
C THR A 160 -25.87 -4.28 -10.04
N ILE A 161 -26.22 -3.06 -10.46
CA ILE A 161 -27.04 -2.82 -11.64
C ILE A 161 -26.13 -2.59 -12.85
N VAL A 162 -26.29 -3.40 -13.89
CA VAL A 162 -25.62 -3.21 -15.17
C VAL A 162 -26.56 -2.42 -16.08
N VAL A 163 -26.11 -1.26 -16.54
CA VAL A 163 -26.74 -0.44 -17.57
C VAL A 163 -26.15 -0.86 -18.91
N ASP A 164 -27.01 -1.30 -19.84
CA ASP A 164 -26.56 -1.72 -21.15
C ASP A 164 -25.94 -0.55 -21.92
N ALA A 165 -24.97 -0.85 -22.79
CA ALA A 165 -24.30 0.12 -23.65
C ALA A 165 -25.26 1.04 -24.42
N ALA A 166 -26.41 0.53 -24.86
CA ALA A 166 -27.41 1.30 -25.61
C ALA A 166 -28.15 2.36 -24.76
N LEU A 167 -28.14 2.23 -23.43
CA LEU A 167 -28.70 3.21 -22.50
C LEU A 167 -27.62 4.13 -21.91
N SER A 168 -26.36 3.69 -21.96
CA SER A 168 -25.22 4.45 -21.47
C SER A 168 -24.87 5.61 -22.41
N PRO A 169 -24.53 6.80 -21.88
CA PRO A 169 -24.11 7.94 -22.70
C PRO A 169 -22.72 7.77 -23.34
N PHE A 170 -22.06 6.63 -23.12
CA PHE A 170 -20.70 6.33 -23.59
C PHE A 170 -20.64 5.16 -24.58
N ASP A 171 -21.78 4.62 -25.02
CA ASP A 171 -21.86 3.41 -25.85
C ASP A 171 -21.13 2.18 -25.25
N VAL A 172 -20.97 2.17 -23.93
CA VAL A 172 -20.36 1.07 -23.16
C VAL A 172 -21.18 0.79 -21.92
N SER A 173 -21.27 -0.47 -21.52
CA SER A 173 -22.05 -0.84 -20.33
C SER A 173 -21.47 -0.22 -19.06
N LEU A 174 -22.35 0.20 -18.15
CA LEU A 174 -21.97 0.74 -16.85
C LEU A 174 -22.37 -0.23 -15.74
N ALA A 175 -21.52 -0.39 -14.74
CA ALA A 175 -21.87 -1.06 -13.48
C ALA A 175 -22.11 0.00 -12.41
N VAL A 176 -23.35 0.08 -11.92
CA VAL A 176 -23.81 0.97 -10.85
C VAL A 176 -23.93 0.14 -9.58
N TYR A 177 -23.40 0.65 -8.46
CA TYR A 177 -23.32 -0.09 -7.18
C TYR A 177 -24.21 0.54 -6.09
N PRO A 178 -25.54 0.29 -6.09
CA PRO A 178 -26.46 0.92 -5.13
C PRO A 178 -26.15 0.61 -3.67
N MET A 179 -25.57 -0.56 -3.38
CA MET A 179 -25.21 -0.97 -2.01
C MET A 179 -24.07 -0.14 -1.40
N LEU A 180 -23.36 0.63 -2.22
CA LEU A 180 -22.29 1.54 -1.80
C LEU A 180 -22.76 3.00 -1.83
N ALA A 181 -24.07 3.24 -1.71
CA ALA A 181 -24.61 4.59 -1.65
C ALA A 181 -24.07 5.36 -0.43
N VAL A 182 -23.64 6.59 -0.65
CA VAL A 182 -23.06 7.45 0.38
C VAL A 182 -23.50 8.91 0.21
N GLU A 183 -23.54 9.68 1.29
CA GLU A 183 -23.75 11.13 1.21
C GLU A 183 -22.42 11.87 1.23
N LEU A 184 -22.07 12.56 0.15
CA LEU A 184 -20.83 13.33 0.05
C LEU A 184 -21.09 14.84 0.03
N PRO A 185 -20.15 15.69 0.49
CA PRO A 185 -20.20 17.13 0.24
C PRO A 185 -20.21 17.41 -1.27
N GLN A 186 -20.99 18.39 -1.74
CA GLN A 186 -21.01 18.74 -3.18
C GLN A 186 -19.64 19.20 -3.71
N SER A 187 -18.78 19.71 -2.83
CA SER A 187 -17.43 20.17 -3.15
C SER A 187 -16.47 19.08 -3.63
N VAL A 188 -16.77 17.80 -3.36
CA VAL A 188 -15.89 16.69 -3.81
C VAL A 188 -16.11 16.34 -5.29
N LEU A 189 -17.23 16.78 -5.87
CA LEU A 189 -17.52 16.60 -7.29
C LEU A 189 -16.66 17.59 -8.10
N VAL A 190 -15.93 17.10 -9.09
CA VAL A 190 -14.95 17.92 -9.84
C VAL A 190 -15.32 18.12 -11.31
N GLY A 191 -16.20 17.27 -11.87
CA GLY A 191 -16.64 17.44 -13.25
C GLY A 191 -17.85 16.58 -13.62
N LEU A 192 -18.80 17.18 -14.33
CA LEU A 192 -19.93 16.50 -14.92
C LEU A 192 -19.50 15.78 -16.20
N PHE A 193 -19.79 14.49 -16.29
CA PHE A 193 -19.52 13.70 -17.49
C PHE A 193 -20.74 13.62 -18.41
N ALA A 194 -21.88 13.19 -17.87
CA ALA A 194 -23.09 12.97 -18.66
C ALA A 194 -24.33 12.84 -17.77
N GLU A 195 -25.51 12.88 -18.39
CA GLU A 195 -26.75 12.41 -17.77
C GLU A 195 -26.96 10.94 -18.20
N VAL A 196 -27.10 10.03 -17.24
CA VAL A 196 -27.32 8.60 -17.51
C VAL A 196 -28.81 8.32 -17.68
N VAL A 197 -29.63 8.93 -16.82
CA VAL A 197 -31.08 8.83 -16.84
C VAL A 197 -31.69 10.14 -16.38
N ALA A 198 -32.94 10.40 -16.78
CA ALA A 198 -33.69 11.52 -16.22
C ALA A 198 -33.86 11.37 -14.71
N ALA A 199 -33.88 12.48 -13.97
CA ALA A 199 -34.04 12.50 -12.52
C ALA A 199 -35.23 11.66 -12.00
N ALA A 200 -36.34 11.62 -12.75
CA ALA A 200 -37.54 10.86 -12.40
C ALA A 200 -37.38 9.33 -12.52
N ASP A 201 -36.35 8.85 -13.23
CA ASP A 201 -36.10 7.43 -13.49
C ASP A 201 -34.94 6.85 -12.64
N VAL A 202 -34.29 7.66 -11.80
CA VAL A 202 -33.17 7.22 -10.93
C VAL A 202 -33.58 6.05 -10.02
N ASP A 203 -34.72 6.15 -9.33
CA ASP A 203 -35.20 5.07 -8.46
C ASP A 203 -35.45 3.78 -9.25
N ARG A 204 -35.95 3.90 -10.50
CA ARG A 204 -36.20 2.77 -11.38
C ARG A 204 -34.91 2.13 -11.85
N LEU A 205 -33.89 2.94 -12.14
CA LEU A 205 -32.53 2.50 -12.46
C LEU A 205 -31.94 1.72 -11.29
N LEU A 206 -31.93 2.28 -10.07
CA LEU A 206 -31.37 1.62 -8.88
C LEU A 206 -32.12 0.34 -8.49
N ALA A 207 -33.41 0.27 -8.80
CA ALA A 207 -34.21 -0.94 -8.63
C ALA A 207 -33.94 -2.02 -9.71
N GLY A 208 -33.22 -1.69 -10.79
CA GLY A 208 -33.04 -2.57 -11.95
C GLY A 208 -34.34 -2.82 -12.73
N SER A 209 -35.26 -1.85 -12.70
CA SER A 209 -36.59 -1.93 -13.34
C SER A 209 -36.71 -1.08 -14.60
N LEU A 210 -35.65 -0.36 -14.95
CA LEU A 210 -35.56 0.44 -16.17
C LEU A 210 -35.22 -0.47 -17.36
N PRO A 211 -35.90 -0.34 -18.52
CA PRO A 211 -35.53 -1.11 -19.71
C PRO A 211 -34.07 -0.89 -20.10
N GLY A 212 -33.34 -1.96 -20.45
CA GLY A 212 -31.90 -1.89 -20.71
C GLY A 212 -31.04 -1.94 -19.44
N THR A 213 -31.60 -2.42 -18.33
CA THR A 213 -30.84 -2.70 -17.10
C THR A 213 -30.95 -4.17 -16.71
N SER A 214 -29.89 -4.68 -16.12
CA SER A 214 -29.82 -6.04 -15.57
C SER A 214 -29.03 -6.06 -14.26
N ARG A 215 -28.95 -7.22 -13.61
CA ARG A 215 -28.07 -7.43 -12.44
C ARG A 215 -26.86 -8.25 -12.86
N GLY A 216 -25.73 -8.04 -12.18
CA GLY A 216 -24.54 -8.87 -12.36
C GLY A 216 -24.74 -10.31 -11.88
N GLU A 217 -23.71 -11.13 -12.07
CA GLU A 217 -23.76 -12.53 -11.63
C GLU A 217 -23.64 -12.66 -10.11
N PRO A 218 -24.23 -13.67 -9.44
CA PRO A 218 -24.03 -13.87 -8.00
C PRO A 218 -22.57 -14.09 -7.61
N ILE A 219 -22.19 -13.63 -6.43
CA ILE A 219 -20.86 -13.84 -5.85
C ILE A 219 -20.60 -15.35 -5.61
N ASN A 220 -19.51 -15.86 -6.16
CA ASN A 220 -19.14 -17.28 -6.11
C ASN A 220 -18.22 -17.59 -4.92
N GLY A 221 -18.71 -17.34 -3.70
CA GLY A 221 -18.00 -17.63 -2.46
C GLY A 221 -17.05 -16.52 -1.98
N PRO A 222 -16.33 -16.73 -0.85
CA PRO A 222 -15.60 -15.68 -0.15
C PRO A 222 -14.31 -15.23 -0.84
N THR A 223 -13.84 -15.97 -1.85
CA THR A 223 -12.62 -15.65 -2.62
C THR A 223 -12.94 -15.05 -3.99
N ASP A 224 -14.19 -14.65 -4.22
CA ASP A 224 -14.58 -14.03 -5.48
C ASP A 224 -13.92 -12.65 -5.60
N PRO A 225 -13.20 -12.35 -6.70
CA PRO A 225 -12.50 -11.08 -6.88
C PRO A 225 -13.42 -9.85 -6.84
N ARG A 226 -14.73 -10.02 -7.08
CA ARG A 226 -15.69 -8.91 -7.01
C ARG A 226 -15.88 -8.37 -5.59
N LEU A 227 -15.69 -9.21 -4.56
CA LEU A 227 -15.70 -8.76 -3.15
C LEU A 227 -14.55 -7.78 -2.89
N GLU A 228 -13.37 -8.09 -3.41
CA GLU A 228 -12.19 -7.22 -3.29
C GLU A 228 -12.37 -5.92 -4.06
N PHE A 229 -12.93 -5.99 -5.27
CA PHE A 229 -13.25 -4.80 -6.06
C PHE A 229 -14.27 -3.90 -5.37
N ARG A 230 -15.31 -4.49 -4.76
CA ARG A 230 -16.32 -3.77 -3.99
C ARG A 230 -15.72 -3.06 -2.78
N GLN A 231 -14.84 -3.74 -2.03
CA GLN A 231 -14.12 -3.11 -0.92
C GLN A 231 -13.27 -1.94 -1.43
N LEU A 232 -12.56 -2.10 -2.54
CA LEU A 232 -11.77 -1.04 -3.14
C LEU A 232 -12.62 0.19 -3.52
N LEU A 233 -13.82 -0.01 -4.08
CA LEU A 233 -14.74 1.10 -4.37
C LEU A 233 -15.23 1.77 -3.08
N ALA A 234 -15.56 0.98 -2.04
CA ALA A 234 -15.99 1.49 -0.75
C ALA A 234 -14.89 2.34 -0.09
N ASP A 235 -13.65 1.86 -0.08
CA ASP A 235 -12.50 2.57 0.49
C ASP A 235 -12.25 3.91 -0.23
N ARG A 236 -12.34 3.91 -1.57
CA ARG A 236 -12.18 5.14 -2.37
C ARG A 236 -13.26 6.16 -2.12
N ILE A 237 -14.51 5.71 -1.96
CA ILE A 237 -15.61 6.59 -1.62
C ILE A 237 -15.44 7.14 -0.20
N ALA A 238 -15.07 6.30 0.76
CA ALA A 238 -14.84 6.74 2.14
C ALA A 238 -13.72 7.80 2.22
N ALA A 239 -12.67 7.66 1.41
CA ALA A 239 -11.61 8.65 1.31
C ALA A 239 -12.14 10.04 0.85
N LEU A 240 -13.21 10.10 0.06
CA LEU A 240 -13.84 11.37 -0.33
C LEU A 240 -14.64 12.02 0.81
N GLU A 241 -15.15 11.25 1.78
CA GLU A 241 -15.83 11.81 2.96
C GLU A 241 -14.87 12.58 3.86
N GLU A 242 -13.62 12.13 3.93
CA GLU A 242 -12.57 12.75 4.76
C GLU A 242 -12.06 14.07 4.16
N VAL A 243 -12.26 14.29 2.86
CA VAL A 243 -12.05 15.58 2.20
C VAL A 243 -13.22 16.51 2.52
N ASN A 244 -13.41 16.80 3.80
CA ASN A 244 -14.16 17.97 4.21
C ASN A 244 -13.16 19.13 4.17
N PRO A 245 -13.19 20.00 3.13
CA PRO A 245 -12.41 21.22 3.19
C PRO A 245 -12.96 21.99 4.38
N ASP A 246 -12.24 21.98 5.51
CA ASP A 246 -12.61 22.82 6.64
C ASP A 246 -12.68 24.24 6.05
N PRO A 247 -13.86 24.91 6.05
CA PRO A 247 -14.08 26.14 5.31
C PRO A 247 -13.18 27.28 5.81
N ASP A 248 -12.54 27.10 6.97
CA ASP A 248 -11.51 28.00 7.51
C ASP A 248 -10.07 27.59 7.14
N THR A 249 -9.86 26.39 6.59
CA THR A 249 -8.63 26.00 5.89
C THR A 249 -8.68 26.34 4.41
N GLY A 250 -8.81 27.64 4.11
CA GLY A 250 -8.32 28.14 2.84
C GLY A 250 -6.87 27.70 2.64
N ALA A 251 -6.38 27.65 1.41
CA ALA A 251 -5.00 27.32 1.04
C ALA A 251 -3.90 28.18 1.73
N ASP A 252 -4.29 29.10 2.62
CA ASP A 252 -3.49 29.94 3.50
C ASP A 252 -3.50 29.52 4.99
N ALA A 253 -4.22 28.45 5.38
CA ALA A 253 -4.14 27.96 6.75
C ALA A 253 -2.72 27.50 7.05
N PRO A 254 -2.11 28.00 8.14
CA PRO A 254 -0.76 27.59 8.49
C PRO A 254 -0.75 26.06 8.68
N PRO A 255 0.30 25.38 8.21
CA PRO A 255 0.39 23.93 8.30
C PRO A 255 0.02 23.42 9.68
N PRO A 256 -0.64 22.26 9.79
CA PRO A 256 -0.90 21.63 11.07
C PRO A 256 0.43 21.54 11.79
N ARG A 257 0.51 22.20 12.94
CA ARG A 257 1.78 22.26 13.66
C ARG A 257 2.17 20.83 14.06
N PRO A 258 3.47 20.48 14.11
CA PRO A 258 3.94 19.15 14.51
C PRO A 258 3.29 18.61 15.79
N GLU A 259 2.86 19.50 16.68
CA GLU A 259 2.08 19.19 17.87
C GLU A 259 0.79 18.42 17.60
N HIS A 260 0.00 18.89 16.65
CA HIS A 260 -1.30 18.29 16.34
C HIS A 260 -1.11 16.93 15.67
N LEU A 261 -0.13 16.80 14.79
CA LEU A 261 0.23 15.52 14.16
C LEU A 261 0.68 14.50 15.20
N ALA A 262 1.55 14.89 16.14
CA ALA A 262 1.99 14.01 17.20
C ALA A 262 0.85 13.58 18.14
N GLN A 263 -0.07 14.50 18.47
CA GLN A 263 -1.24 14.21 19.30
C GLN A 263 -2.22 13.24 18.60
N ARG A 264 -2.51 13.48 17.33
CA ARG A 264 -3.36 12.60 16.51
C ARG A 264 -2.75 11.21 16.40
N LEU A 265 -1.47 11.12 16.03
CA LEU A 265 -0.75 9.86 15.95
C LEU A 265 -0.75 9.10 17.29
N ALA A 266 -0.54 9.81 18.40
CA ALA A 266 -0.59 9.21 19.73
C ALA A 266 -1.98 8.67 20.09
N ALA A 267 -3.06 9.35 19.67
CA ALA A 267 -4.42 8.87 19.88
C ALA A 267 -4.70 7.60 19.05
N GLU A 268 -4.36 7.61 17.77
CA GLU A 268 -4.56 6.47 16.85
C GLU A 268 -3.74 5.24 17.29
N LEU A 269 -2.47 5.42 17.67
CA LEU A 269 -1.64 4.31 18.16
C LEU A 269 -2.11 3.78 19.51
N ARG A 270 -2.60 4.64 20.42
CA ARG A 270 -3.19 4.18 21.68
C ARG A 270 -4.45 3.35 21.45
N ASP A 271 -5.30 3.75 20.51
CA ASP A 271 -6.52 2.99 20.16
C ASP A 271 -6.18 1.60 19.60
N ARG A 272 -5.17 1.51 18.73
CA ARG A 272 -4.79 0.27 18.05
C ARG A 272 -3.90 -0.67 18.87
N ARG A 273 -2.97 -0.10 19.65
CA ARG A 273 -1.91 -0.85 20.36
C ARG A 273 -2.05 -0.81 21.89
N GLY A 274 -2.94 0.02 22.42
CA GLY A 274 -3.09 0.25 23.85
C GLY A 274 -1.93 1.05 24.46
N GLU A 275 -1.83 0.98 25.79
CA GLU A 275 -0.86 1.75 26.59
C GLU A 275 0.60 1.26 26.48
N ALA A 276 0.83 0.10 25.84
CA ALA A 276 2.17 -0.44 25.63
C ALA A 276 2.97 0.36 24.59
N CYS A 277 2.27 0.97 23.62
CA CYS A 277 2.87 1.79 22.58
C CYS A 277 2.97 3.25 23.06
N LYS A 278 4.17 3.65 23.48
CA LYS A 278 4.43 4.99 24.01
C LYS A 278 4.82 5.93 22.89
N VAL A 279 4.10 7.04 22.77
CA VAL A 279 4.40 8.10 21.80
C VAL A 279 4.94 9.32 22.54
N HIS A 280 6.22 9.61 22.34
CA HIS A 280 6.92 10.74 22.91
C HIS A 280 7.09 11.82 21.84
N ARG A 281 6.51 12.99 22.07
CA ARG A 281 6.70 14.12 21.17
C ARG A 281 8.17 14.55 21.13
N LEU A 282 8.67 14.87 19.94
CA LEU A 282 9.99 15.46 19.76
C LEU A 282 9.86 16.99 19.77
N GLY A 283 10.57 17.63 20.71
CA GLY A 283 10.36 19.05 21.06
C GLY A 283 11.27 20.06 20.38
N SER A 284 12.51 19.70 20.01
CA SER A 284 13.46 20.64 19.40
C SER A 284 14.58 19.96 18.60
N TRP A 285 15.26 20.78 17.80
CA TRP A 285 16.21 20.43 16.74
C TRP A 285 17.69 20.44 17.11
N GLU A 286 18.03 20.86 18.34
CA GLU A 286 19.39 21.30 18.68
C GLU A 286 20.48 20.25 18.43
N GLU A 287 20.10 18.97 18.27
CA GLU A 287 21.01 17.86 18.04
C GLU A 287 20.94 17.22 16.64
N LEU A 288 20.07 17.69 15.74
CA LEU A 288 19.81 17.07 14.41
C LEU A 288 20.03 18.06 13.25
N ILE A 289 21.23 18.63 13.19
CA ILE A 289 21.61 19.70 12.23
C ILE A 289 21.32 19.32 10.77
N LEU A 290 21.56 18.05 10.39
CA LEU A 290 21.36 17.59 9.01
C LEU A 290 19.88 17.53 8.61
N ALA A 291 19.02 16.91 9.43
CA ALA A 291 17.59 16.86 9.16
C ALA A 291 16.95 18.26 9.18
N TYR A 292 17.44 19.15 10.06
CA TYR A 292 16.97 20.53 10.12
C TYR A 292 17.31 21.30 8.84
N SER A 293 18.55 21.14 8.34
CA SER A 293 19.00 21.77 7.10
C SER A 293 18.18 21.35 5.86
N LYS A 294 17.50 20.20 5.95
CA LYS A 294 16.63 19.64 4.91
C LYS A 294 15.16 20.06 5.05
N GLY A 295 14.82 20.86 6.07
CA GLY A 295 13.45 21.31 6.30
C GLY A 295 12.50 20.18 6.68
N TRP A 296 13.01 19.07 7.25
CA TRP A 296 12.16 18.04 7.86
C TRP A 296 11.43 18.64 9.06
N SER A 297 10.50 17.93 9.67
CA SER A 297 9.80 18.35 10.88
C SER A 297 9.63 17.14 11.80
N PRO A 298 10.27 17.11 12.97
CA PRO A 298 10.15 15.98 13.88
C PRO A 298 8.74 15.97 14.46
N ILE A 299 8.12 14.79 14.45
CA ILE A 299 6.77 14.60 14.97
C ILE A 299 6.84 13.90 16.32
N ALA A 300 7.31 12.65 16.34
CA ALA A 300 7.31 11.82 17.53
C ALA A 300 8.39 10.73 17.49
N ARG A 301 8.74 10.22 18.68
CA ARG A 301 9.38 8.93 18.91
C ARG A 301 8.31 7.96 19.40
N VAL A 302 8.18 6.82 18.74
CA VAL A 302 7.32 5.71 19.17
C VAL A 302 8.18 4.63 19.78
N ASP A 303 7.79 4.11 20.93
CA ASP A 303 8.52 3.07 21.66
C ASP A 303 7.54 1.98 22.12
N GLU A 304 7.78 0.76 21.66
CA GLU A 304 7.02 -0.41 22.09
C GLU A 304 7.97 -1.61 22.24
N PHE A 305 8.07 -2.14 23.46
CA PHE A 305 8.94 -3.25 23.83
C PHE A 305 10.41 -3.11 23.39
N GLY A 306 10.93 -1.87 23.37
CA GLY A 306 12.31 -1.58 22.97
C GLY A 306 12.52 -1.47 21.46
N THR A 307 11.46 -1.62 20.66
CA THR A 307 11.46 -1.21 19.25
C THR A 307 11.17 0.28 19.20
N ILE A 308 12.13 1.05 18.72
CA ILE A 308 12.04 2.51 18.68
C ILE A 308 11.85 2.94 17.23
N LEU A 309 10.77 3.67 16.95
CA LEU A 309 10.57 4.35 15.67
C LEU A 309 10.66 5.86 15.86
N VAL A 310 11.14 6.57 14.85
CA VAL A 310 11.15 8.03 14.85
C VAL A 310 10.41 8.55 13.64
N VAL A 311 9.48 9.46 13.86
CA VAL A 311 8.52 9.95 12.87
C VAL A 311 8.86 11.37 12.48
N PHE A 312 9.02 11.61 11.18
CA PHE A 312 9.31 12.92 10.60
C PHE A 312 8.35 13.23 9.47
N ASP A 313 7.91 14.48 9.42
CA ASP A 313 7.29 15.07 8.23
C ASP A 313 8.39 15.68 7.35
N THR A 314 8.31 15.46 6.06
CA THR A 314 9.31 15.88 5.08
C THR A 314 8.60 16.53 3.90
N LEU A 315 9.25 17.49 3.24
CA LEU A 315 8.62 18.21 2.13
C LEU A 315 8.46 17.36 0.86
N SER A 316 9.25 16.30 0.72
CA SER A 316 9.33 15.54 -0.55
C SER A 316 9.70 14.07 -0.34
N GLY A 317 9.65 13.56 0.89
CA GLY A 317 10.19 12.23 1.20
C GLY A 317 11.71 12.18 1.16
N LEU A 318 12.25 10.96 1.02
CA LEU A 318 13.68 10.73 0.87
C LEU A 318 14.01 10.53 -0.62
N VAL A 319 14.58 11.54 -1.26
CA VAL A 319 14.71 11.56 -2.74
C VAL A 319 16.15 11.33 -3.19
N ASN A 320 17.13 11.67 -2.36
CA ASN A 320 18.55 11.67 -2.74
C ASN A 320 19.47 11.20 -1.60
N ASP A 321 20.74 10.96 -1.94
CA ASP A 321 21.79 10.51 -1.00
C ASP A 321 21.88 11.35 0.26
N ALA A 322 21.73 12.67 0.16
CA ALA A 322 21.82 13.54 1.32
C ALA A 322 20.62 13.35 2.27
N ASP A 323 19.45 12.99 1.74
CA ASP A 323 18.27 12.64 2.55
C ASP A 323 18.46 11.28 3.22
N PHE A 324 18.94 10.27 2.51
CA PHE A 324 19.25 8.95 3.08
C PHE A 324 20.35 9.01 4.16
N ASN A 325 21.39 9.84 3.94
CA ASN A 325 22.42 10.07 4.95
C ASN A 325 21.86 10.79 6.20
N ALA A 326 20.95 11.76 6.02
CA ALA A 326 20.27 12.40 7.13
C ALA A 326 19.39 11.41 7.90
N ALA A 327 18.64 10.55 7.19
CA ALA A 327 17.84 9.47 7.78
C ALA A 327 18.70 8.50 8.60
N MET A 328 19.85 8.07 8.07
CA MET A 328 20.78 7.18 8.77
C MET A 328 21.36 7.84 10.04
N SER A 329 21.69 9.13 9.95
CA SER A 329 22.15 9.91 11.10
C SER A 329 21.08 9.99 12.19
N VAL A 330 19.81 10.15 11.81
CA VAL A 330 18.67 10.15 12.74
C VAL A 330 18.51 8.78 13.41
N LEU A 331 18.48 7.69 12.64
CA LEU A 331 18.38 6.33 13.21
C LEU A 331 19.48 6.08 14.23
N THR A 332 20.72 6.39 13.86
CA THR A 332 21.89 6.20 14.72
C THR A 332 21.79 7.03 15.99
N ARG A 333 21.38 8.30 15.87
CA ARG A 333 21.30 9.24 17.00
C ARG A 333 20.25 8.83 18.03
N PHE A 334 19.09 8.36 17.57
CA PHE A 334 18.00 7.93 18.45
C PHE A 334 18.10 6.45 18.85
N ASN A 335 19.10 5.72 18.35
CA ASN A 335 19.17 4.27 18.45
C ASN A 335 17.83 3.63 18.03
N ALA A 336 17.28 4.11 16.91
CA ALA A 336 15.98 3.72 16.42
C ALA A 336 16.08 2.50 15.50
N SER A 337 15.09 1.62 15.60
CA SER A 337 14.90 0.47 14.73
C SER A 337 14.45 0.89 13.33
N ALA A 338 13.63 1.94 13.23
CA ALA A 338 13.17 2.47 11.96
C ALA A 338 12.82 3.98 12.01
N LEU A 339 12.80 4.57 10.82
CA LEU A 339 12.41 5.92 10.51
C LEU A 339 11.08 5.87 9.78
N VAL A 340 10.12 6.67 10.22
CA VAL A 340 8.83 6.84 9.55
C VAL A 340 8.81 8.22 8.92
N VAL A 341 8.65 8.26 7.61
CA VAL A 341 8.67 9.46 6.80
C VAL A 341 7.26 9.74 6.31
N LEU A 342 6.78 10.94 6.60
CA LEU A 342 5.55 11.49 6.07
C LEU A 342 5.93 12.46 4.94
N VAL A 343 5.33 12.32 3.76
CA VAL A 343 5.60 13.20 2.62
C VAL A 343 4.50 14.26 2.55
N THR A 344 4.81 15.45 3.01
CA THR A 344 3.96 16.66 3.09
C THR A 344 2.57 16.51 3.69
N ARG A 345 2.47 17.04 4.92
CA ARG A 345 1.36 17.76 5.58
C ARG A 345 0.01 17.08 5.79
N LEU A 346 -0.39 16.12 4.96
CA LEU A 346 -1.56 15.25 5.17
C LEU A 346 -1.50 13.98 4.29
N SER A 347 -0.33 13.59 3.74
CA SER A 347 -0.29 12.34 2.98
C SER A 347 -0.92 11.22 3.83
N PRO A 348 -1.97 10.56 3.33
CA PRO A 348 -2.61 9.46 4.04
C PRO A 348 -1.69 8.25 4.11
N SER A 349 -0.47 8.35 3.57
CA SER A 349 0.53 7.30 3.57
C SER A 349 1.83 7.74 4.27
N ALA A 350 2.46 6.78 4.91
CA ALA A 350 3.78 6.85 5.50
C ALA A 350 4.70 5.83 4.85
N GLU A 351 5.97 6.19 4.79
CA GLU A 351 7.06 5.31 4.38
C GLU A 351 7.88 4.92 5.60
N VAL A 352 8.21 3.64 5.74
CA VAL A 352 9.01 3.13 6.86
C VAL A 352 10.33 2.59 6.35
N PHE A 353 11.42 3.12 6.88
CA PHE A 353 12.79 2.75 6.54
C PHE A 353 13.52 2.24 7.79
N ASP A 354 14.01 1.01 7.75
CA ASP A 354 15.01 0.50 8.70
C ASP A 354 16.44 0.83 8.23
N ALA A 355 17.45 0.43 9.01
CA ALA A 355 18.84 0.69 8.64
C ALA A 355 19.27 -0.01 7.33
N ALA A 356 18.70 -1.18 7.04
CA ALA A 356 19.03 -1.94 5.83
C ALA A 356 18.46 -1.28 4.57
N SER A 357 17.20 -0.84 4.62
CA SER A 357 16.49 -0.18 3.52
C SER A 357 17.02 1.21 3.17
N LEU A 358 17.71 1.89 4.11
CA LEU A 358 18.40 3.15 3.85
C LEU A 358 19.76 2.98 3.17
N SER A 359 20.26 1.76 3.05
CA SER A 359 21.55 1.47 2.41
C SER A 359 21.34 1.07 0.95
N TYR A 360 22.27 1.45 0.08
CA TYR A 360 22.28 0.99 -1.31
C TYR A 360 22.39 -0.53 -1.37
N GLY A 361 21.42 -1.16 -2.02
CA GLY A 361 21.43 -2.58 -2.30
C GLY A 361 22.24 -2.89 -3.57
N ILE A 362 22.66 -4.13 -3.72
CA ILE A 362 23.13 -4.66 -5.00
C ILE A 362 22.07 -5.64 -5.49
N GLY A 363 21.34 -5.26 -6.53
CA GLY A 363 20.36 -6.11 -7.19
C GLY A 363 21.04 -7.34 -7.78
N VAL A 364 20.52 -8.52 -7.45
CA VAL A 364 20.96 -9.80 -8.02
C VAL A 364 19.90 -10.29 -9.01
N PRO A 365 20.28 -10.79 -10.19
CA PRO A 365 21.64 -11.14 -10.63
C PRO A 365 22.43 -10.03 -11.34
N SER A 366 21.82 -8.88 -11.64
CA SER A 366 22.40 -7.85 -12.51
C SER A 366 23.68 -7.19 -11.95
N GLY A 367 23.83 -7.17 -10.62
CA GLY A 367 24.89 -6.45 -9.94
C GLY A 367 24.68 -4.94 -9.93
N GLU A 368 23.52 -4.46 -10.40
CA GLU A 368 23.18 -3.04 -10.40
C GLU A 368 22.90 -2.56 -8.98
N THR A 369 23.30 -1.33 -8.68
CA THR A 369 23.00 -0.71 -7.40
C THR A 369 21.51 -0.35 -7.36
N SER A 370 20.77 -0.98 -6.47
CA SER A 370 19.39 -0.61 -6.20
C SER A 370 19.40 0.56 -5.21
N PRO A 371 18.67 1.65 -5.50
CA PRO A 371 18.56 2.75 -4.55
C PRO A 371 17.88 2.28 -3.26
N PRO A 372 18.12 2.98 -2.14
CA PRO A 372 17.33 2.80 -0.92
C PRO A 372 15.83 2.86 -1.22
N SER A 373 15.05 1.95 -0.61
CA SER A 373 13.61 1.82 -0.85
C SER A 373 12.91 1.51 0.46
N PRO A 374 11.74 2.10 0.75
CA PRO A 374 11.05 1.85 2.00
C PRO A 374 10.67 0.38 2.16
N MET A 375 10.71 -0.11 3.40
CA MET A 375 10.28 -1.47 3.74
C MET A 375 8.75 -1.57 3.77
N LEU A 376 8.07 -0.49 4.15
CA LEU A 376 6.61 -0.34 4.08
C LEU A 376 6.29 1.01 3.44
N SER A 377 5.33 1.03 2.50
CA SER A 377 4.82 2.23 1.85
C SER A 377 3.30 2.15 1.68
N GLY A 378 2.65 3.28 1.39
CA GLY A 378 1.22 3.33 1.03
C GLY A 378 0.23 3.11 2.18
N LEU A 379 0.69 3.06 3.44
CA LEU A 379 -0.15 2.83 4.61
C LEU A 379 -0.26 4.09 5.47
N ALA A 380 -1.42 4.34 6.08
CA ALA A 380 -1.56 5.43 7.04
C ALA A 380 -0.54 5.34 8.18
N PRO A 381 -0.08 6.47 8.74
CA PRO A 381 1.06 6.49 9.65
C PRO A 381 0.95 5.51 10.82
N ALA A 382 -0.19 5.49 11.49
CA ALA A 382 -0.44 4.57 12.59
C ALA A 382 -0.54 3.10 12.14
N ASP A 383 -0.97 2.82 10.91
CA ASP A 383 -1.01 1.45 10.34
C ASP A 383 0.36 0.97 9.92
N ALA A 384 1.16 1.84 9.28
CA ALA A 384 2.54 1.57 8.92
C ALA A 384 3.38 1.24 10.17
N ILE A 385 3.22 2.05 11.23
CA ILE A 385 3.88 1.84 12.52
C ILE A 385 3.41 0.54 13.18
N SER A 386 2.10 0.30 13.25
CA SER A 386 1.56 -0.92 13.87
C SER A 386 2.04 -2.18 13.13
N LYS A 387 2.02 -2.15 11.80
CA LYS A 387 2.51 -3.26 10.97
C LYS A 387 4.01 -3.50 11.14
N PHE A 388 4.82 -2.44 11.19
CA PHE A 388 6.25 -2.57 11.49
C PHE A 388 6.48 -3.21 12.87
N LEU A 389 5.74 -2.74 13.87
CA LEU A 389 5.81 -3.26 15.24
C LEU A 389 5.38 -4.73 15.29
N ASP A 390 4.33 -5.14 14.59
CA ASP A 390 3.91 -6.55 14.50
C ASP A 390 4.98 -7.45 13.87
N GLN A 391 5.64 -6.97 12.82
CA GLN A 391 6.72 -7.71 12.15
C GLN A 391 7.95 -7.88 13.04
N ASN A 392 8.23 -6.92 13.92
CA ASN A 392 9.44 -6.90 14.75
C ASN A 392 9.21 -7.37 16.20
N SER A 393 7.96 -7.39 16.68
CA SER A 393 7.62 -7.85 18.04
C SER A 393 7.73 -9.38 18.17
N ALA A 394 7.53 -10.15 17.10
CA ALA A 394 7.71 -11.61 17.09
C ALA A 394 9.16 -12.05 17.40
N TRP A 395 10.15 -11.21 17.09
CA TRP A 395 11.54 -11.44 17.47
C TRP A 395 11.77 -11.29 18.96
N SER A 396 11.02 -10.44 19.65
CA SER A 396 11.18 -10.22 21.09
C SER A 396 10.69 -11.42 21.90
N GLU A 397 9.55 -12.03 21.57
CA GLU A 397 9.02 -13.17 22.33
C GLU A 397 9.88 -14.45 22.18
N THR A 398 10.46 -14.67 21.00
CA THR A 398 11.36 -15.81 20.79
C THR A 398 12.78 -15.56 21.29
N ALA A 399 13.29 -14.33 21.22
CA ALA A 399 14.62 -13.98 21.75
C ALA A 399 14.64 -13.68 23.26
N TRP A 400 13.49 -13.46 23.92
CA TRP A 400 13.40 -13.15 25.36
C TRP A 400 12.95 -14.32 26.24
N SER A 401 12.83 -15.54 25.69
CA SER A 401 12.85 -16.71 26.55
C SER A 401 14.24 -16.80 27.22
N THR A 402 14.30 -16.28 28.45
CA THR A 402 15.48 -16.13 29.34
C THR A 402 16.53 -15.06 28.97
N ARG A 403 16.18 -13.77 29.04
CA ARG A 403 17.17 -12.80 29.58
C ARG A 403 17.23 -12.99 31.09
N GLY A 404 18.03 -13.96 31.54
CA GLY A 404 18.68 -13.82 32.85
C GLY A 404 19.47 -12.51 32.82
N SER A 405 19.53 -11.79 33.95
CA SER A 405 20.29 -10.54 34.07
C SER A 405 21.68 -10.72 33.46
N ALA A 406 21.89 -10.22 32.25
CA ALA A 406 23.19 -10.26 31.62
C ALA A 406 24.04 -9.30 32.45
N SER A 407 25.00 -9.87 33.18
CA SER A 407 25.94 -9.07 33.95
C SER A 407 26.68 -8.15 32.97
N PRO A 408 27.16 -6.97 33.40
CA PRO A 408 28.01 -6.11 32.56
C PRO A 408 29.19 -6.85 31.90
N SER A 409 29.63 -7.95 32.52
CA SER A 409 30.66 -8.84 31.97
C SER A 409 30.22 -9.61 30.71
N ASP A 410 28.93 -9.92 30.57
CA ASP A 410 28.39 -10.62 29.41
C ASP A 410 28.31 -9.70 28.18
N VAL A 411 27.93 -8.43 28.36
CA VAL A 411 27.90 -7.42 27.27
C VAL A 411 29.30 -7.15 26.74
N LEU A 412 30.29 -6.99 27.63
CA LEU A 412 31.68 -6.81 27.24
C LEU A 412 32.24 -8.05 26.53
N ALA A 413 31.86 -9.25 26.97
CA ALA A 413 32.25 -10.49 26.31
C ALA A 413 31.64 -10.61 24.91
N THR A 414 30.35 -10.26 24.73
CA THR A 414 29.68 -10.28 23.42
C THR A 414 30.26 -9.24 22.45
N LEU A 415 30.55 -8.02 22.92
CA LEU A 415 31.18 -6.98 22.11
C LEU A 415 32.60 -7.38 21.70
N SER A 416 33.37 -7.94 22.64
CA SER A 416 34.72 -8.45 22.36
C SER A 416 34.70 -9.60 21.35
N HIS A 417 33.73 -10.52 21.48
CA HIS A 417 33.57 -11.64 20.56
C HIS A 417 33.14 -11.19 19.16
N SER A 418 32.22 -10.22 19.07
CA SER A 418 31.76 -9.65 17.79
C SER A 418 32.87 -8.89 17.09
N ALA A 419 33.64 -8.10 17.83
CA ALA A 419 34.83 -7.43 17.30
C ALA A 419 35.84 -8.46 16.79
N ALA A 420 36.21 -9.47 17.59
CA ALA A 420 37.14 -10.51 17.16
C ALA A 420 36.69 -11.25 15.89
N SER A 421 35.39 -11.59 15.80
CA SER A 421 34.81 -12.25 14.63
C SER A 421 34.86 -11.36 13.37
N ALA A 422 34.58 -10.06 13.51
CA ALA A 422 34.68 -9.11 12.39
C ALA A 422 36.12 -8.97 11.89
N LEU A 423 37.11 -8.90 12.81
CA LEU A 423 38.53 -8.85 12.45
C LEU A 423 38.98 -10.14 11.75
N GLU A 424 38.52 -11.31 12.22
CA GLU A 424 38.82 -12.60 11.60
C GLU A 424 38.22 -12.71 10.18
N GLU A 425 37.02 -12.18 9.98
CA GLU A 425 36.39 -12.13 8.66
C GLU A 425 37.18 -11.26 7.68
N VAL A 426 37.63 -10.08 8.10
CA VAL A 426 38.48 -9.20 7.29
C VAL A 426 39.79 -9.91 6.92
N ALA A 427 40.45 -10.57 7.88
CA ALA A 427 41.67 -11.35 7.62
C ALA A 427 41.40 -12.53 6.67
N ARG A 428 40.26 -13.22 6.81
CA ARG A 428 39.85 -14.32 5.94
C ARG A 428 39.59 -13.85 4.51
N GLN A 429 38.95 -12.69 4.32
CA GLN A 429 38.76 -12.08 3.00
C GLN A 429 40.09 -11.66 2.39
N GLY A 430 41.02 -11.14 3.20
CA GLY A 430 42.37 -10.82 2.79
C GLY A 430 43.13 -12.01 2.21
N ARG A 431 43.13 -13.15 2.91
CA ARG A 431 43.75 -14.40 2.43
C ARG A 431 43.15 -14.94 1.13
N ARG A 432 41.92 -14.54 0.78
CA ARG A 432 41.22 -14.98 -0.43
C ARG A 432 41.39 -14.01 -1.61
N ALA A 433 41.94 -12.82 -1.39
CA ALA A 433 42.15 -11.84 -2.42
C ALA A 433 43.18 -12.32 -3.45
N ARG A 434 42.86 -12.19 -4.75
CA ARG A 434 43.75 -12.57 -5.88
C ARG A 434 44.30 -11.37 -6.65
N ILE A 435 43.88 -10.16 -6.31
CA ILE A 435 44.27 -8.91 -6.97
C ILE A 435 45.33 -8.24 -6.12
N ALA A 436 46.50 -7.93 -6.70
CA ALA A 436 47.66 -7.41 -5.97
C ALA A 436 47.37 -6.16 -5.11
N SER A 437 46.53 -5.24 -5.60
CA SER A 437 46.12 -4.06 -4.83
C SER A 437 45.22 -4.40 -3.63
N LYS A 438 44.36 -5.41 -3.74
CA LYS A 438 43.55 -5.90 -2.63
C LYS A 438 44.42 -6.62 -1.59
N ILE A 439 45.38 -7.44 -2.04
CA ILE A 439 46.34 -8.13 -1.15
C ILE A 439 47.11 -7.11 -0.31
N ALA A 440 47.70 -6.08 -0.94
CA ALA A 440 48.40 -5.01 -0.23
C ALA A 440 47.50 -4.26 0.76
N GLY A 441 46.24 -4.01 0.39
CA GLY A 441 45.25 -3.40 1.29
C GLY A 441 44.96 -4.27 2.53
N TYR A 442 44.75 -5.57 2.35
CA TYR A 442 44.48 -6.48 3.46
C TYR A 442 45.71 -6.77 4.33
N GLU A 443 46.91 -6.84 3.75
CA GLU A 443 48.17 -6.95 4.51
C GLU A 443 48.41 -5.72 5.38
N SER A 444 48.09 -4.51 4.88
CA SER A 444 48.13 -3.29 5.68
C SER A 444 47.06 -3.27 6.78
N ALA A 445 45.88 -3.83 6.51
CA ALA A 445 44.83 -3.96 7.49
C ALA A 445 45.22 -4.93 8.60
N GLU A 446 45.89 -6.05 8.31
CA GLU A 446 46.28 -7.06 9.31
C GLU A 446 47.15 -6.49 10.44
N HIS A 447 48.07 -5.57 10.13
CA HIS A 447 48.85 -4.83 11.13
C HIS A 447 47.96 -3.90 11.98
N LEU A 448 46.98 -3.23 11.35
CA LEU A 448 46.01 -2.38 12.04
C LEU A 448 44.99 -3.19 12.86
N LEU A 449 44.70 -4.44 12.49
CA LEU A 449 43.79 -5.31 13.24
C LEU A 449 44.34 -5.62 14.64
N HIS A 450 45.66 -5.78 14.80
CA HIS A 450 46.27 -5.95 16.12
C HIS A 450 46.17 -4.70 16.97
N GLU A 451 46.50 -3.54 16.42
CA GLU A 451 46.38 -2.25 17.12
C GLU A 451 44.91 -1.94 17.48
N LEU A 452 43.98 -2.20 16.56
CA LEU A 452 42.55 -2.01 16.79
C LEU A 452 42.01 -2.97 17.86
N ASN A 453 42.48 -4.22 17.88
CA ASN A 453 42.08 -5.18 18.92
C ASN A 453 42.61 -4.75 20.30
N ASP A 454 43.83 -4.23 20.38
CA ASP A 454 44.38 -3.71 21.64
C ASP A 454 43.70 -2.40 22.08
N VAL A 455 43.35 -1.52 21.14
CA VAL A 455 42.56 -0.30 21.42
C VAL A 455 41.14 -0.65 21.88
N LEU A 456 40.47 -1.60 21.22
CA LEU A 456 39.14 -2.07 21.60
C LEU A 456 39.17 -2.76 22.96
N ARG A 457 40.16 -3.63 23.20
CA ARG A 457 40.37 -4.26 24.52
C ARG A 457 40.61 -3.21 25.59
N GLY A 458 41.45 -2.20 25.32
CA GLY A 458 41.69 -1.07 26.21
C GLY A 458 40.42 -0.28 26.52
N ALA A 459 39.66 0.11 25.49
CA ALA A 459 38.42 0.86 25.60
C ALA A 459 37.32 0.08 26.34
N LEU A 460 37.22 -1.23 26.11
CA LEU A 460 36.24 -2.12 26.74
C LEU A 460 36.65 -2.55 28.16
N SER A 461 37.94 -2.48 28.51
CA SER A 461 38.46 -2.80 29.86
C SER A 461 38.48 -1.60 30.83
N GLY A 462 38.22 -0.38 30.34
CA GLY A 462 38.28 0.82 31.17
C GLY A 462 37.13 0.93 32.17
N GLU A 463 37.44 1.35 33.41
CA GLU A 463 36.46 1.61 34.49
C GLU A 463 35.27 2.47 34.02
N ALA A 464 35.50 3.42 33.10
CA ALA A 464 34.47 4.32 32.59
C ALA A 464 33.31 3.63 31.81
N VAL A 465 33.56 2.49 31.16
CA VAL A 465 32.50 1.73 30.45
C VAL A 465 31.68 0.90 31.45
N ALA A 466 32.35 0.29 32.42
CA ALA A 466 31.69 -0.45 33.49
C ALA A 466 30.83 0.49 34.36
N GLU A 467 31.35 1.67 34.69
CA GLU A 467 30.65 2.70 35.48
C GLU A 467 29.43 3.25 34.73
N ARG A 468 29.54 3.52 33.42
CA ARG A 468 28.38 3.92 32.59
C ARG A 468 27.33 2.83 32.43
N LEU A 469 27.74 1.56 32.35
CA LEU A 469 26.80 0.43 32.25
C LEU A 469 26.10 0.19 33.60
N ALA A 470 26.79 0.38 34.72
CA ALA A 470 26.19 0.36 36.05
C ALA A 470 25.17 1.49 36.24
N ASP A 471 25.54 2.73 35.86
CA ASP A 471 24.64 3.89 35.89
C ASP A 471 23.37 3.69 35.01
N LEU A 472 23.49 2.96 33.90
CA LEU A 472 22.35 2.63 33.03
C LEU A 472 21.47 1.51 33.60
N ALA A 473 22.05 0.57 34.34
CA ALA A 473 21.30 -0.50 35.01
C ALA A 473 20.47 0.07 36.18
N ASP A 474 21.06 0.93 37.01
CA ASP A 474 20.39 1.57 38.15
C ASP A 474 19.21 2.45 37.71
N ARG A 475 19.27 3.06 36.51
CA ARG A 475 18.18 3.87 35.94
C ARG A 475 16.98 3.06 35.42
N ASN A 476 17.14 1.76 35.20
CA ASN A 476 16.06 0.89 34.73
C ASN A 476 15.29 0.22 35.89
N GLU A 477 15.84 0.24 37.11
CA GLU A 477 15.18 -0.31 38.31
C GLU A 477 14.34 0.72 39.09
N SER A 478 14.45 2.01 38.73
CA SER A 478 13.65 3.13 39.25
C SER A 478 12.55 3.53 38.27
#